data_AF-A0A6P4Z010-F1
#
_entry.id   AF-A0A6P4Z010-F1
#
_cell.length_a   1.000
_cell.length_b   1.000
_cell.length_c   1.000
_cell.angle_alpha   90.00
_cell.angle_beta   90.00
_cell.angle_gamma   90.00
#
_symmetry.space_group_name_H-M   'P 1'
#
loop_
_entity.id
_entity.type
_entity.pdbx_description
1 polymer ?
#
loop_
_entity_poly.entity_id
_entity_poly.type
_entity_poly.pdbx_seq_one_letter_code
_entity_poly.pdbx_strand_id
1 'polypeptide(L)'
;MWLDDDCDKRKYFICERSPEGLVCTYPLGIESGAIPDASITASSTWYGVGHEPYRGRLNGVAGEGAWSVSSNTIGEWLQVDLGEMTTVTGTIIQGRYHGNGDWVTSYKLQYSVDGLSWMTYANSEGSEEVFPGNTDRNTPVTNLLDSPTDARYVRFLPQSWHGWMSMRVEVLGCSVNGRFRSK
;
A
#
# COMPACT_ATOMS: atom_id res chain seq x y z
N MET A 1 5.78 21.36 -26.94
CA MET A 1 5.02 20.80 -25.80
C MET A 1 4.84 19.34 -26.12
N TRP A 2 5.64 18.47 -25.49
CA TRP A 2 5.73 17.06 -25.84
C TRP A 2 5.21 16.24 -24.67
N LEU A 3 4.50 15.16 -24.96
CA LEU A 3 3.96 14.22 -23.97
C LEU A 3 5.10 13.39 -23.34
N ASP A 4 4.85 12.90 -22.12
CA ASP A 4 5.82 12.34 -21.17
C ASP A 4 6.60 11.10 -21.64
N ASP A 5 6.20 10.45 -22.74
CA ASP A 5 6.82 9.20 -23.22
C ASP A 5 8.28 9.35 -23.74
N ASP A 6 8.85 10.56 -23.74
CA ASP A 6 10.22 10.83 -24.23
C ASP A 6 11.16 11.54 -23.21
N CYS A 7 10.74 11.87 -21.97
CA CYS A 7 11.64 12.57 -21.00
C CYS A 7 12.85 11.68 -20.59
N ASP A 8 12.72 10.35 -20.62
CA ASP A 8 13.78 9.42 -20.19
C ASP A 8 14.95 9.28 -21.19
N LYS A 9 14.83 9.84 -22.40
CA LYS A 9 15.85 9.66 -23.47
C LYS A 9 16.81 10.83 -23.65
N ARG A 10 16.63 11.97 -22.96
CA ARG A 10 17.42 13.18 -23.24
C ARG A 10 17.99 13.80 -21.97
N LYS A 11 19.26 13.47 -21.70
CA LYS A 11 20.09 13.83 -20.53
C LYS A 11 20.24 15.32 -20.17
N TYR A 12 19.53 16.26 -20.81
CA TYR A 12 19.80 17.70 -20.68
C TYR A 12 18.56 18.62 -20.63
N PHE A 13 17.37 18.13 -20.26
CA PHE A 13 16.19 18.98 -20.08
C PHE A 13 15.65 18.91 -18.65
N ILE A 14 15.23 20.06 -18.11
CA ILE A 14 14.46 20.17 -16.86
C ILE A 14 13.01 19.81 -17.21
N CYS A 15 12.48 18.69 -16.72
CA CYS A 15 11.06 18.36 -16.90
C CYS A 15 10.25 19.36 -16.03
N GLU A 16 9.45 20.24 -16.64
CA GLU A 16 8.55 21.17 -15.92
C GLU A 16 7.22 20.48 -15.59
N ARG A 17 6.67 20.79 -14.41
CA ARG A 17 5.43 20.22 -13.87
C ARG A 17 4.22 20.65 -14.71
N SER A 18 3.41 19.69 -15.14
CA SER A 18 2.11 19.96 -15.78
C SER A 18 1.24 20.87 -14.89
N PRO A 19 0.48 21.83 -15.44
CA PRO A 19 -0.31 22.79 -14.67
C PRO A 19 -1.51 22.19 -13.94
N GLU A 20 -1.86 20.95 -14.23
CA GLU A 20 -2.90 20.20 -13.51
C GLU A 20 -2.23 19.10 -12.71
N GLY A 21 -2.41 19.13 -11.39
CA GLY A 21 -1.68 18.33 -10.41
C GLY A 21 -1.66 16.84 -10.77
N LEU A 22 -0.57 16.40 -11.42
CA LEU A 22 -0.34 15.01 -11.74
C LEU A 22 -0.21 14.24 -10.42
N VAL A 23 -1.28 13.54 -10.03
CA VAL A 23 -1.25 12.62 -8.89
C VAL A 23 -0.31 11.49 -9.28
N CYS A 24 0.85 11.43 -8.64
CA CYS A 24 1.84 10.41 -8.91
C CYS A 24 1.35 9.05 -8.39
N THR A 25 1.16 8.07 -9.26
CA THR A 25 0.59 6.76 -8.90
C THR A 25 1.61 5.63 -9.05
N TYR A 26 2.89 5.92 -8.78
CA TYR A 26 3.96 4.93 -8.90
C TYR A 26 3.94 3.95 -7.72
N PRO A 27 4.15 2.64 -7.95
CA PRO A 27 4.33 1.68 -6.87
C PRO A 27 5.61 2.02 -6.09
N LEU A 28 5.49 2.08 -4.76
CA LEU A 28 6.61 2.44 -3.88
C LEU A 28 7.56 1.26 -3.61
N GLY A 29 7.18 0.06 -4.07
CA GLY A 29 8.09 -1.08 -4.19
C GLY A 29 7.91 -2.11 -3.09
N ILE A 30 6.69 -2.28 -2.60
CA ILE A 30 6.31 -3.44 -1.81
C ILE A 30 6.36 -4.68 -2.72
N GLU A 31 5.78 -4.64 -3.92
CA GLU A 31 5.83 -5.74 -4.89
C GLU A 31 7.26 -6.02 -5.36
N SER A 32 7.99 -4.98 -5.74
CA SER A 32 9.31 -5.11 -6.37
C SER A 32 10.43 -5.50 -5.40
N GLY A 33 10.16 -5.49 -4.09
CA GLY A 33 11.16 -5.73 -3.05
C GLY A 33 12.10 -4.53 -2.81
N ALA A 34 11.80 -3.35 -3.35
CA ALA A 34 12.56 -2.14 -3.04
C ALA A 34 12.38 -1.71 -1.57
N ILE A 35 11.17 -1.92 -1.02
CA ILE A 35 10.93 -1.84 0.42
C ILE A 35 11.39 -3.17 1.03
N PRO A 36 12.34 -3.18 1.98
CA PRO A 36 12.89 -4.41 2.56
C PRO A 36 11.90 -5.11 3.50
N ASP A 37 12.08 -6.42 3.74
CA ASP A 37 11.16 -7.22 4.58
C ASP A 37 11.02 -6.65 6.00
N ALA A 38 12.11 -6.14 6.57
CA ALA A 38 12.13 -5.53 7.90
C ALA A 38 11.26 -4.25 8.01
N SER A 39 10.94 -3.62 6.87
CA SER A 39 10.05 -2.45 6.81
C SER A 39 8.57 -2.83 6.77
N ILE A 40 8.24 -4.13 6.70
CA ILE A 40 6.85 -4.61 6.69
C ILE A 40 6.61 -5.36 8.00
N THR A 41 5.75 -4.81 8.84
CA THR A 41 5.42 -5.37 10.16
C THR A 41 3.90 -5.45 10.33
N ALA A 42 3.42 -6.13 11.36
CA ALA A 42 1.99 -6.26 11.61
C ALA A 42 1.69 -6.30 13.12
N SER A 43 0.43 -6.07 13.46
CA SER A 43 -0.09 -6.24 14.83
C SER A 43 0.06 -7.67 15.33
N SER A 44 -0.25 -8.63 14.47
CA SER A 44 -0.13 -10.06 14.75
C SER A 44 0.08 -10.84 13.47
N THR A 45 0.37 -12.13 13.59
CA THR A 45 0.55 -13.02 12.44
C THR A 45 0.01 -14.40 12.80
N TRP A 46 -0.65 -15.04 11.85
CA TRP A 46 -1.08 -16.43 11.97
C TRP A 46 0.09 -17.33 12.36
N TYR A 47 -0.13 -18.28 13.26
CA TYR A 47 0.94 -19.11 13.83
C TYR A 47 1.60 -20.06 12.81
N GLY A 48 0.93 -20.32 11.69
CA GLY A 48 1.47 -21.12 10.59
C GLY A 48 2.62 -20.40 9.87
N VAL A 49 3.60 -21.18 9.40
CA VAL A 49 4.73 -20.67 8.62
C VAL A 49 4.24 -20.09 7.30
N GLY A 50 4.85 -19.01 6.82
CA GLY A 50 4.55 -18.46 5.50
C GLY A 50 3.46 -17.38 5.47
N HIS A 51 2.99 -16.94 6.64
CA HIS A 51 2.03 -15.83 6.80
C HIS A 51 2.68 -14.53 7.29
N GLU A 52 4.01 -14.46 7.30
CA GLU A 52 4.75 -13.32 7.84
C GLU A 52 4.34 -11.99 7.17
N PRO A 53 4.48 -10.82 7.85
CA PRO A 53 4.02 -9.54 7.28
C PRO A 53 4.56 -9.25 5.87
N TYR A 54 5.84 -9.54 5.62
CA TYR A 54 6.48 -9.34 4.32
C TYR A 54 6.02 -10.34 3.23
N ARG A 55 5.21 -11.36 3.57
CA ARG A 55 4.48 -12.19 2.59
C ARG A 55 3.28 -11.47 2.02
N GLY A 56 2.84 -10.39 2.66
CA GLY A 56 1.78 -9.50 2.19
C GLY A 56 2.22 -8.55 1.08
N ARG A 57 3.23 -8.89 0.27
CA ARG A 57 3.58 -8.09 -0.91
C ARG A 57 2.60 -8.37 -2.05
N LEU A 58 2.15 -7.33 -2.75
CA LEU A 58 1.30 -7.48 -3.95
C LEU A 58 1.92 -8.50 -4.91
N ASN A 59 1.08 -9.35 -5.51
CA ASN A 59 1.49 -10.46 -6.39
C ASN A 59 2.49 -11.47 -5.78
N GLY A 60 2.77 -11.38 -4.48
CA GLY A 60 3.59 -12.34 -3.75
C GLY A 60 2.97 -13.73 -3.76
N VAL A 61 3.77 -14.74 -4.06
CA VAL A 61 3.37 -16.16 -4.10
C VAL A 61 4.19 -17.05 -3.16
N ALA A 62 5.18 -16.47 -2.48
CA ALA A 62 6.05 -17.18 -1.56
C ALA A 62 5.37 -17.41 -0.19
N GLY A 63 5.73 -18.50 0.50
CA GLY A 63 5.02 -18.91 1.71
C GLY A 63 3.57 -19.24 1.39
N GLU A 64 2.64 -18.69 2.18
CA GLU A 64 1.20 -18.80 1.97
C GLU A 64 0.65 -17.67 1.07
N GLY A 65 1.53 -16.79 0.60
CA GLY A 65 1.21 -15.75 -0.38
C GLY A 65 0.23 -14.70 0.13
N ALA A 66 0.32 -14.37 1.42
CA ALA A 66 -0.22 -13.17 2.05
C ALA A 66 0.31 -13.05 3.48
N TRP A 67 0.20 -11.86 4.05
CA TRP A 67 0.12 -11.74 5.50
C TRP A 67 -1.28 -12.16 5.95
N SER A 68 -1.37 -12.93 7.04
CA SER A 68 -2.64 -13.28 7.66
C SER A 68 -2.59 -12.98 9.16
N VAL A 69 -3.65 -12.38 9.69
CA VAL A 69 -3.76 -12.05 11.11
C VAL A 69 -3.76 -13.29 12.00
N SER A 70 -3.38 -13.16 13.26
CA SER A 70 -3.48 -14.27 14.22
C SER A 70 -4.93 -14.61 14.59
N SER A 71 -5.79 -13.58 14.69
CA SER A 71 -7.20 -13.69 15.04
C SER A 71 -8.00 -12.68 14.20
N ASN A 72 -9.15 -13.10 13.67
CA ASN A 72 -10.03 -12.25 12.86
C ASN A 72 -10.83 -11.25 13.71
N THR A 73 -10.14 -10.26 14.28
CA THR A 73 -10.74 -9.21 15.13
C THR A 73 -10.40 -7.83 14.57
N ILE A 74 -11.39 -6.93 14.55
CA ILE A 74 -11.15 -5.54 14.14
C ILE A 74 -10.10 -4.91 15.08
N GLY A 75 -9.14 -4.19 14.49
CA GLY A 75 -8.01 -3.58 15.20
C GLY A 75 -6.65 -4.14 14.79
N GLU A 76 -6.62 -5.23 14.02
CA GLU A 76 -5.42 -5.74 13.37
C GLU A 76 -4.94 -4.78 12.26
N TRP A 77 -3.64 -4.77 12.00
CA TRP A 77 -3.03 -3.92 10.98
C TRP A 77 -1.80 -4.56 10.34
N LEU A 78 -1.61 -4.27 9.05
CA LEU A 78 -0.34 -4.44 8.34
C LEU A 78 0.29 -3.06 8.15
N GLN A 79 1.54 -2.91 8.56
CA GLN A 79 2.29 -1.66 8.52
C GLN A 79 3.44 -1.73 7.52
N VAL A 80 3.67 -0.63 6.84
CA VAL A 80 4.78 -0.43 5.91
C VAL A 80 5.53 0.85 6.30
N ASP A 81 6.83 0.73 6.57
CA ASP A 81 7.77 1.86 6.62
C ASP A 81 8.30 2.12 5.20
N LEU A 82 7.92 3.27 4.62
CA LEU A 82 8.34 3.70 3.29
C LEU A 82 9.81 4.15 3.26
N GLY A 83 10.47 4.24 4.42
CA GLY A 83 11.88 4.59 4.59
C GLY A 83 12.16 6.09 4.53
N GLU A 84 11.39 6.84 3.76
CA GLU A 84 11.46 8.29 3.66
C GLU A 84 10.06 8.92 3.60
N MET A 85 9.99 10.23 3.86
CA MET A 85 8.75 10.99 3.70
C MET A 85 8.30 10.94 2.24
N THR A 86 7.07 10.47 2.04
CA THR A 86 6.50 10.17 0.72
C THR A 86 5.07 10.71 0.65
N THR A 87 4.69 11.28 -0.49
CA THR A 87 3.29 11.61 -0.77
C THR A 87 2.59 10.34 -1.21
N VAL A 88 1.73 9.80 -0.36
CA VAL A 88 0.88 8.64 -0.63
C VAL A 88 -0.35 9.09 -1.39
N THR A 89 -0.62 8.44 -2.51
CA THR A 89 -1.71 8.81 -3.43
C THR A 89 -2.72 7.69 -3.63
N GLY A 90 -2.41 6.49 -3.17
CA GLY A 90 -3.31 5.36 -3.31
C GLY A 90 -2.70 4.08 -2.77
N THR A 91 -3.49 3.02 -2.88
CA THR A 91 -3.12 1.68 -2.45
C THR A 91 -3.66 0.65 -3.41
N ILE A 92 -3.00 -0.50 -3.46
CA ILE A 92 -3.50 -1.68 -4.15
C ILE A 92 -3.55 -2.81 -3.13
N ILE A 93 -4.66 -3.53 -3.07
CA ILE A 93 -4.79 -4.71 -2.21
C ILE A 93 -5.18 -5.94 -3.03
N GLN A 94 -4.80 -7.11 -2.54
CA GLN A 94 -5.06 -8.41 -3.16
C GLN A 94 -5.23 -9.46 -2.05
N GLY A 95 -6.09 -10.46 -2.28
CA GLY A 95 -6.29 -11.56 -1.34
C GLY A 95 -5.12 -12.54 -1.28
N ARG A 96 -5.26 -13.61 -0.49
CA ARG A 96 -4.23 -14.66 -0.32
C ARG A 96 -4.10 -15.55 -1.56
N TYR A 97 -2.88 -15.76 -2.01
CA TYR A 97 -2.61 -16.59 -3.18
C TYR A 97 -2.93 -18.08 -2.96
N HIS A 98 -2.43 -18.66 -1.85
CA HIS A 98 -2.60 -20.08 -1.53
C HIS A 98 -3.84 -20.36 -0.69
N GLY A 99 -4.29 -21.62 -0.67
CA GLY A 99 -5.43 -22.07 0.15
C GLY A 99 -6.80 -21.86 -0.50
N ASN A 100 -7.85 -21.97 0.31
CA ASN A 100 -9.26 -22.04 -0.13
C ASN A 100 -9.94 -20.67 -0.30
N GLY A 101 -9.17 -19.57 -0.31
CA GLY A 101 -9.67 -18.22 -0.60
C GLY A 101 -9.94 -17.38 0.64
N ASP A 102 -8.94 -16.62 1.06
CA ASP A 102 -9.01 -15.64 2.15
C ASP A 102 -8.69 -14.24 1.61
N TRP A 103 -9.51 -13.25 1.94
CA TRP A 103 -9.27 -11.87 1.52
C TRP A 103 -10.03 -10.85 2.36
N VAL A 104 -9.53 -9.62 2.37
CA VAL A 104 -10.18 -8.47 2.99
C VAL A 104 -11.13 -7.80 2.00
N THR A 105 -12.38 -7.58 2.40
CA THR A 105 -13.44 -6.99 1.58
C THR A 105 -13.63 -5.50 1.83
N SER A 106 -13.14 -4.96 2.94
CA SER A 106 -12.98 -3.51 3.17
C SER A 106 -11.93 -3.21 4.22
N TYR A 107 -11.31 -2.04 4.15
CA TYR A 107 -10.25 -1.62 5.06
C TYR A 107 -10.26 -0.10 5.28
N LYS A 108 -9.64 0.34 6.38
CA LYS A 108 -9.26 1.74 6.60
C LYS A 108 -7.76 1.90 6.44
N LEU A 109 -7.32 3.14 6.19
CA LEU A 109 -5.91 3.50 6.20
C LEU A 109 -5.59 4.36 7.43
N GLN A 110 -4.47 4.06 8.06
CA GLN A 110 -3.81 5.00 8.96
C GLN A 110 -2.44 5.36 8.41
N TYR A 111 -1.98 6.56 8.75
CA TYR A 111 -0.69 7.05 8.33
C TYR A 111 0.00 7.80 9.46
N SER A 112 1.33 7.86 9.38
CA SER A 112 2.17 8.50 10.37
C SER A 112 3.47 9.01 9.77
N VAL A 113 4.00 10.08 10.38
CA VAL A 113 5.32 10.65 10.06
C VAL A 113 6.43 10.10 10.97
N ASP A 114 6.08 9.67 12.18
CA ASP A 114 7.02 9.29 13.25
C ASP A 114 6.89 7.80 13.67
N GLY A 115 5.83 7.12 13.23
CA GLY A 115 5.50 5.74 13.61
C GLY A 115 4.90 5.60 15.02
N LEU A 116 4.73 6.72 15.74
CA LEU A 116 4.22 6.78 17.12
C LEU A 116 2.80 7.34 17.15
N SER A 117 2.58 8.45 16.44
CA SER A 117 1.31 9.16 16.35
C SER A 117 0.64 8.83 15.03
N TRP A 118 -0.59 8.31 15.07
CA TRP A 118 -1.29 7.80 13.90
C TRP A 118 -2.56 8.60 13.64
N MET A 119 -2.79 8.94 12.37
CA MET A 119 -4.03 9.56 11.90
C MET A 119 -4.76 8.57 11.00
N THR A 120 -6.07 8.43 11.21
CA THR A 120 -6.93 7.72 10.26
C THR A 120 -7.16 8.61 9.04
N TYR A 121 -7.05 8.02 7.84
CA TYR A 121 -7.36 8.73 6.61
C TYR A 121 -8.83 9.14 6.59
N ALA A 122 -9.06 10.42 6.27
CA ALA A 122 -10.38 10.96 6.07
C ALA A 122 -10.49 11.44 4.62
N ASN A 123 -11.66 11.26 4.02
CA ASN A 123 -11.96 11.78 2.70
C ASN A 123 -12.06 13.33 2.72
N SER A 124 -12.26 13.91 1.54
CA SER A 124 -12.41 15.35 1.33
C SER A 124 -13.58 15.99 2.12
N GLU A 125 -14.53 15.20 2.62
CA GLU A 125 -15.63 15.65 3.48
C GLU A 125 -15.28 15.58 4.98
N GLY A 126 -14.09 15.11 5.34
CA GLY A 126 -13.60 15.00 6.71
C GLY A 126 -14.10 13.76 7.46
N SER A 127 -14.73 12.80 6.77
CA SER A 127 -15.17 11.53 7.37
C SER A 127 -14.12 10.45 7.17
N GLU A 128 -13.94 9.56 8.17
CA GLU A 128 -13.04 8.41 8.02
C GLU A 128 -13.45 7.55 6.82
N GLU A 129 -12.52 7.31 5.90
CA GLU A 129 -12.81 6.57 4.67
C GLU A 129 -12.72 5.07 4.89
N VAL A 130 -13.72 4.33 4.41
CA VAL A 130 -13.71 2.86 4.38
C VAL A 130 -13.58 2.42 2.92
N PHE A 131 -12.37 2.03 2.55
CA PHE A 131 -12.07 1.62 1.19
C PHE A 131 -12.67 0.24 0.87
N PRO A 132 -13.27 0.07 -0.33
CA PRO A 132 -13.67 -1.25 -0.80
C PRO A 132 -12.43 -2.10 -1.07
N GLY A 133 -12.52 -3.39 -0.71
CA GLY A 133 -11.46 -4.36 -0.88
C GLY A 133 -11.75 -5.37 -1.98
N ASN A 134 -11.19 -6.57 -1.84
CA ASN A 134 -11.29 -7.61 -2.84
C ASN A 134 -12.63 -8.35 -2.79
N THR A 135 -13.07 -8.84 -3.94
CA THR A 135 -14.22 -9.76 -4.08
C THR A 135 -13.80 -11.20 -4.36
N ASP A 136 -12.50 -11.41 -4.61
CA ASP A 136 -11.87 -12.70 -4.81
C ASP A 136 -10.42 -12.66 -4.28
N ARG A 137 -9.72 -13.79 -4.35
CA ARG A 137 -8.36 -13.90 -3.78
C ARG A 137 -7.22 -13.34 -4.66
N ASN A 138 -7.46 -13.11 -5.94
CA ASN A 138 -6.42 -12.93 -6.96
C ASN A 138 -6.45 -11.58 -7.67
N THR A 139 -7.60 -10.94 -7.82
CA THR A 139 -7.75 -9.70 -8.56
C THR A 139 -7.29 -8.52 -7.71
N PRO A 140 -6.21 -7.80 -8.10
CA PRO A 140 -5.81 -6.59 -7.40
C PRO A 140 -6.91 -5.52 -7.48
N VAL A 141 -7.14 -4.82 -6.36
CA VAL A 141 -8.07 -3.70 -6.26
C VAL A 141 -7.29 -2.45 -5.90
N THR A 142 -7.37 -1.43 -6.76
CA THR A 142 -6.71 -0.13 -6.56
C THR A 142 -7.69 0.88 -6.00
N ASN A 143 -7.29 1.55 -4.92
CA ASN A 143 -8.01 2.67 -4.34
C ASN A 143 -7.10 3.90 -4.32
N LEU A 144 -7.48 4.95 -5.05
CA LEU A 144 -6.79 6.23 -5.02
C LEU A 144 -7.34 7.07 -3.86
N LEU A 145 -6.45 7.84 -3.24
CA LEU A 145 -6.81 8.82 -2.23
C LEU A 145 -7.32 10.08 -2.94
N ASP A 146 -8.50 10.56 -2.57
CA ASP A 146 -9.05 11.82 -3.07
C ASP A 146 -8.20 13.03 -2.60
N SER A 147 -7.55 12.89 -1.45
CA SER A 147 -6.57 13.84 -0.91
C SER A 147 -5.23 13.13 -0.65
N PRO A 148 -4.24 13.27 -1.55
CA PRO A 148 -2.89 12.77 -1.31
C PRO A 148 -2.33 13.22 0.05
N THR A 149 -1.65 12.31 0.74
CA THR A 149 -1.24 12.50 2.14
C THR A 149 0.24 12.21 2.30
N ASP A 150 0.96 13.11 2.97
CA ASP A 150 2.38 12.91 3.27
C ASP A 150 2.56 11.99 4.49
N ALA A 151 3.29 10.91 4.30
CA ALA A 151 3.55 9.92 5.34
C ALA A 151 4.91 9.25 5.14
N ARG A 152 5.45 8.70 6.24
CA ARG A 152 6.53 7.72 6.19
C ARG A 152 6.01 6.31 6.47
N TYR A 153 5.00 6.19 7.33
CA TYR A 153 4.42 4.92 7.71
C TYR A 153 2.96 4.86 7.28
N VAL A 154 2.56 3.71 6.72
CA VAL A 154 1.19 3.43 6.32
C VAL A 154 0.73 2.15 6.99
N ARG A 155 -0.50 2.14 7.50
CA ARG A 155 -1.17 0.96 8.05
C ARG A 155 -2.45 0.67 7.27
N PHE A 156 -2.62 -0.60 6.92
CA PHE A 156 -3.85 -1.16 6.38
C PHE A 156 -4.62 -1.83 7.53
N LEU A 157 -5.86 -1.39 7.78
CA LEU A 157 -6.69 -1.87 8.88
C LEU A 157 -7.91 -2.60 8.32
N PRO A 158 -7.91 -3.94 8.22
CA PRO A 158 -9.06 -4.72 7.78
C PRO A 158 -10.32 -4.40 8.60
N GLN A 159 -11.45 -4.19 7.92
CA GLN A 159 -12.76 -3.92 8.55
C GLN A 159 -13.77 -5.03 8.28
N SER A 160 -13.73 -5.63 7.09
CA SER A 160 -14.53 -6.80 6.72
C SER A 160 -13.71 -7.75 5.84
N TRP A 161 -14.05 -9.05 5.84
CA TRP A 161 -13.27 -10.10 5.18
C TRP A 161 -14.12 -11.31 4.79
N HIS A 162 -13.59 -12.11 3.86
CA HIS A 162 -14.06 -13.45 3.53
C HIS A 162 -13.06 -14.49 4.05
N GLY A 163 -13.53 -15.47 4.82
CA GLY A 163 -12.69 -16.51 5.41
C GLY A 163 -11.80 -15.95 6.52
N TRP A 164 -10.59 -15.54 6.16
CA TRP A 164 -9.59 -14.96 7.06
C TRP A 164 -9.13 -13.57 6.61
N MET A 165 -8.79 -12.67 7.55
CA MET A 165 -8.16 -11.40 7.19
C MET A 165 -6.75 -11.67 6.68
N SER A 166 -6.64 -11.74 5.35
CA SER A 166 -5.39 -11.96 4.65
C SER A 166 -5.23 -10.93 3.56
N MET A 167 -4.04 -10.33 3.47
CA MET A 167 -3.76 -9.26 2.54
C MET A 167 -2.39 -9.40 1.88
N ARG A 168 -2.36 -9.04 0.61
CA ARG A 168 -1.21 -8.58 -0.14
C ARG A 168 -1.43 -7.13 -0.54
N VAL A 169 -0.42 -6.28 -0.44
CA VAL A 169 -0.57 -4.83 -0.60
C VAL A 169 0.56 -4.21 -1.42
N GLU A 170 0.25 -3.09 -2.06
CA GLU A 170 1.19 -2.11 -2.61
C GLU A 170 0.71 -0.70 -2.21
N VAL A 171 1.65 0.23 -2.03
CA VAL A 171 1.36 1.65 -1.81
C VAL A 171 1.76 2.42 -3.05
N LEU A 172 0.90 3.34 -3.49
CA LEU A 172 1.14 4.23 -4.61
C LEU A 172 1.53 5.62 -4.10
N GLY A 173 2.47 6.26 -4.79
CA GLY A 173 2.90 7.60 -4.42
C GLY A 173 4.14 8.06 -5.15
N CYS A 174 4.79 9.08 -4.57
CA CYS A 174 6.09 9.56 -4.98
C CYS A 174 6.78 10.33 -3.84
N SER A 175 8.10 10.50 -3.95
CA SER A 175 8.86 11.33 -3.01
C SER A 175 8.28 12.74 -2.95
N VAL A 176 8.14 13.29 -1.73
CA VAL A 176 7.62 14.66 -1.48
C VAL A 176 8.42 15.73 -2.25
N ASN A 177 9.67 15.42 -2.61
CA ASN A 177 10.56 16.31 -3.35
C ASN A 177 10.62 16.05 -4.87
N GLY A 178 9.79 15.16 -5.42
CA GLY A 178 9.76 14.84 -6.85
C GLY A 178 11.04 14.21 -7.40
N ARG A 179 11.95 13.74 -6.53
CA ARG A 179 13.19 13.08 -6.95
C ARG A 179 12.93 11.59 -7.16
N PHE A 180 12.93 11.18 -8.42
CA PHE A 180 12.94 9.79 -8.81
C PHE A 180 14.29 9.15 -8.45
N ARG A 181 14.27 8.00 -7.77
CA ARG A 181 15.45 7.13 -7.71
C ARG A 181 15.45 6.29 -8.97
N SER A 182 16.29 6.65 -9.94
CA SER A 182 16.70 5.70 -10.97
C SER A 182 17.62 4.66 -10.31
N LYS A 183 17.35 3.38 -10.55
CA LYS A 183 18.34 2.32 -10.37
C LYS A 183 19.26 2.29 -11.58
#